data_AF-A0A0D7BDZ5-F1
#
_entry.id   AF-A0A0D7BDZ5-F1
#
_cell.length_a   1.000
_cell.length_b   1.000
_cell.length_c   1.000
_cell.angle_alpha   90.00
_cell.angle_beta   90.00
_cell.angle_gamma   90.00
#
_symmetry.space_group_name_H-M   'P 1'
#
loop_
_entity.id
_entity.type
_entity.pdbx_description
1 polymer ?
#
loop_
_entity_poly.entity_id
_entity_poly.type
_entity_poly.pdbx_seq_one_letter_code
_entity_poly.pdbx_strand_id
1 'polypeptide(L)' 'MAYFQEYSKCYAGSVVPQQCKLQADDYMECLHGKKAIARKQKITDEAHKQSQEVLQQRIQEEGPTISVGLIKSAAKSD' A
#
# COMPACT_ATOMS: atom_id res chain seq x y z
N MET A 1 21.89 7.02 -4.85
CA MET A 1 23.12 6.23 -5.07
C MET A 1 23.70 5.58 -3.80
N ALA A 2 23.21 5.91 -2.59
CA ALA A 2 23.75 5.39 -1.33
C ALA A 2 23.70 3.85 -1.21
N TYR A 3 22.57 3.20 -1.52
CA TYR A 3 22.43 1.73 -1.41
C TYR A 3 23.38 0.96 -2.34
N PHE A 4 23.58 1.45 -3.57
CA PHE A 4 24.55 0.86 -4.49
C PHE A 4 25.99 1.00 -3.98
N GLN A 5 26.32 2.16 -3.41
CA GLN A 5 27.64 2.39 -2.83
C GLN A 5 27.91 1.44 -1.67
N GLU A 6 26.95 1.22 -0.77
CA GLU A 6 27.07 0.28 0.34
C GLU A 6 27.22 -1.18 -0.14
N TYR A 7 26.44 -1.58 -1.15
CA TYR A 7 26.61 -2.88 -1.79
C TYR A 7 28.01 -3.03 -2.41
N SER A 8 28.48 -2.02 -3.14
CA SER A 8 29.79 -2.04 -3.80
C SER A 8 30.94 -2.12 -2.80
N LYS A 9 30.86 -1.38 -1.68
CA LYS A 9 31.83 -1.44 -0.59
C LYS A 9 31.90 -2.85 0.01
N CYS A 10 30.75 -3.45 0.30
CA CYS A 10 30.71 -4.81 0.84
C CYS A 10 31.29 -5.81 -0.16
N TYR A 11 30.88 -5.74 -1.42
CA TYR A 11 31.29 -6.67 -2.47
C TYR A 11 32.81 -6.64 -2.69
N ALA A 12 33.42 -5.44 -2.70
CA ALA A 12 34.86 -5.27 -2.87
C ALA A 12 35.70 -5.90 -1.73
N GLY A 13 35.14 -6.01 -0.52
CA GLY A 13 35.80 -6.60 0.65
C GLY A 13 35.44 -8.06 0.92
N SER A 14 34.59 -8.68 0.09
CA SER A 14 34.05 -10.02 0.34
C SER A 14 34.70 -11.08 -0.56
N VAL A 15 34.81 -12.29 -0.05
CA VAL A 15 35.35 -13.44 -0.81
C VAL A 15 34.27 -14.03 -1.70
N VAL A 16 33.00 -14.03 -1.24
CA VAL A 16 31.85 -14.51 -2.01
C VAL A 16 30.68 -13.52 -1.96
N PRO A 17 29.93 -13.32 -3.05
CA PRO A 17 28.86 -12.32 -3.14
C PRO A 17 27.75 -12.50 -2.10
N GLN A 18 27.51 -13.73 -1.65
CA GLN A 18 26.48 -14.07 -0.66
C GLN A 18 26.72 -13.40 0.70
N GLN A 19 27.96 -13.01 1.01
CA GLN A 19 28.29 -12.26 2.23
C GLN A 19 27.66 -10.86 2.24
N CYS A 20 27.30 -10.32 1.06
CA CYS A 20 26.70 -9.00 0.89
C CYS A 20 25.21 -9.06 0.55
N LYS A 21 24.54 -10.19 0.83
CA LYS A 21 23.13 -10.39 0.47
C LYS A 21 22.22 -9.29 1.03
N LEU A 22 22.48 -8.81 2.25
CA LEU A 22 21.65 -7.77 2.87
C LEU A 22 21.72 -6.46 2.07
N GLN A 23 22.93 -6.00 1.76
CA GLN A 23 23.16 -4.78 0.98
C GLN A 23 22.64 -4.92 -0.46
N ALA A 24 22.75 -6.12 -1.04
CA ALA A 24 22.19 -6.43 -2.36
C ALA A 24 20.65 -6.34 -2.33
N ASP A 25 20.02 -6.93 -1.31
CA ASP A 25 18.57 -6.90 -1.15
C ASP A 25 18.06 -5.46 -0.93
N ASP A 26 18.80 -4.62 -0.18
CA ASP A 26 18.47 -3.20 0.03
C ASP A 26 18.66 -2.37 -1.26
N TYR A 27 19.71 -2.63 -2.03
CA TYR A 27 19.90 -2.00 -3.34
C TYR A 27 18.75 -2.36 -4.30
N MET A 28 18.36 -3.63 -4.34
CA MET A 28 17.25 -4.10 -5.19
C MET A 28 15.89 -3.60 -4.69
N GLU A 29 15.72 -3.43 -3.37
CA GLU A 29 14.55 -2.77 -2.80
C GLU A 29 14.48 -1.32 -3.26
N CYS A 30 15.58 -0.57 -3.18
CA CYS A 30 15.61 0.82 -3.64
C CYS A 30 15.28 0.98 -5.13
N LEU A 31 15.70 0.02 -5.99
CA LEU A 31 15.41 0.07 -7.42
C LEU A 31 13.95 -0.26 -7.77
N HIS A 32 13.33 -1.18 -7.02
CA HIS A 32 12.04 -1.75 -7.41
C HIS A 32 10.89 -1.41 -6.47
N GLY A 33 11.18 -0.97 -5.24
CA GLY A 33 10.21 -0.60 -4.21
C GLY A 33 9.21 -1.71 -3.84
N LYS A 34 9.48 -2.98 -4.15
CA LYS A 34 8.48 -4.07 -4.02
C LYS A 34 7.98 -4.21 -2.58
N LYS A 35 8.89 -4.16 -1.60
CA LYS A 35 8.56 -4.25 -0.19
C LYS A 35 7.75 -3.03 0.27
N ALA A 36 8.15 -1.83 -0.15
CA ALA A 36 7.42 -0.60 0.13
C ALA A 36 5.99 -0.60 -0.45
N ILE A 37 5.83 -1.03 -1.71
CA ILE A 37 4.53 -1.13 -2.38
C ILE A 37 3.63 -2.14 -1.65
N ALA A 38 4.13 -3.34 -1.37
CA ALA A 38 3.37 -4.37 -0.65
C ALA A 38 2.97 -3.91 0.75
N ARG A 39 3.86 -3.20 1.46
CA ARG A 39 3.56 -2.63 2.77
C ARG A 39 2.45 -1.57 2.68
N LYS A 40 2.51 -0.68 1.69
CA LYS A 40 1.49 0.35 1.48
C LYS A 40 0.13 -0.27 1.20
N GLN A 41 0.07 -1.27 0.32
CA GLN A 41 -1.17 -2.01 0.01
C GLN A 41 -1.77 -2.62 1.28
N LYS A 42 -0.97 -3.36 2.06
CA LYS A 42 -1.43 -3.96 3.32
C LYS A 42 -2.01 -2.94 4.30
N ILE A 43 -1.37 -1.77 4.44
CA ILE A 43 -1.86 -0.69 5.31
C ILE A 43 -3.19 -0.13 4.78
N THR A 44 -3.28 0.11 3.48
CA THR A 44 -4.50 0.61 2.83
C THR A 44 -5.65 -0.37 2.97
N ASP A 45 -5.41 -1.67 2.76
CA ASP A 45 -6.42 -2.72 2.88
C ASP A 45 -6.96 -2.82 4.32
N GLU A 46 -6.07 -2.76 5.30
CA GLU A 46 -6.46 -2.77 6.71
C GLU A 46 -7.27 -1.52 7.09
N ALA A 47 -6.87 -0.34 6.61
CA ALA A 47 -7.62 0.89 6.83
C ALA A 47 -9.02 0.84 6.19
N HIS A 48 -9.14 0.27 4.99
CA HIS A 48 -10.44 0.06 4.35
C HIS A 48 -11.33 -0.90 5.14
N LYS A 49 -10.76 -2.01 5.63
CA LYS A 49 -11.48 -2.97 6.46
C LYS A 49 -12.04 -2.30 7.73
N GLN A 50 -11.19 -1.56 8.44
CA GLN A 50 -11.60 -0.82 9.65
C GLN A 50 -12.68 0.21 9.34
N SER A 51 -12.56 0.94 8.23
CA SER A 51 -13.59 1.89 7.81
C SER A 51 -14.92 1.21 7.50
N GLN A 52 -14.91 0.04 6.86
CA GLN A 52 -16.13 -0.73 6.59
C GLN A 52 -16.77 -1.26 7.86
N GLU A 53 -15.98 -1.78 8.81
CA GLU A 53 -16.47 -2.24 10.11
C GLU A 53 -17.15 -1.10 10.88
N VAL A 54 -16.53 0.08 10.92
CA VAL A 54 -17.13 1.28 11.56
C VAL A 54 -18.41 1.70 10.85
N LEU A 55 -18.47 1.68 9.51
CA LEU A 55 -19.69 2.01 8.78
C LEU A 55 -20.80 0.99 9.07
N GLN A 56 -20.49 -0.30 9.12
CA GLN A 56 -21.47 -1.35 9.45
C GLN A 56 -21.99 -1.21 10.88
N GLN A 57 -21.13 -0.86 11.84
CA GLN A 57 -21.53 -0.56 13.22
C GLN A 57 -22.47 0.65 13.26
N ARG A 58 -22.13 1.75 12.59
CA ARG A 58 -23.01 2.93 12.50
C ARG A 58 -24.36 2.62 11.84
N ILE A 59 -24.38 1.83 10.77
CA ILE A 59 -25.64 1.42 10.13
C ILE A 59 -26.49 0.57 11.09
N GLN A 60 -25.88 -0.28 11.91
CA GLN A 60 -26.61 -1.06 12.93
C GLN A 60 -27.15 -0.19 14.06
N GLU A 61 -26.39 0.81 14.52
CA GLU A 61 -26.77 1.66 15.66
C GLU A 61 -27.72 2.81 15.27
N GLU A 62 -27.45 3.47 14.14
CA GLU A 62 -28.13 4.70 13.71
C GLU A 62 -29.06 4.48 12.50
N GLY A 63 -29.03 3.30 11.88
CA GLY A 63 -29.73 3.02 10.62
C GLY A 63 -28.96 3.53 9.38
N PRO A 64 -29.37 3.12 8.16
CA PRO A 64 -28.69 3.53 6.94
C PRO A 64 -28.90 5.03 6.65
N THR A 65 -27.81 5.79 6.58
CA THR A 65 -27.84 7.20 6.15
C THR A 65 -28.06 7.28 4.64
N ILE A 66 -29.29 7.56 4.20
CA ILE A 66 -29.58 7.84 2.78
C ILE A 66 -29.22 9.29 2.49
N SER A 67 -28.13 9.54 1.76
CA SER A 67 -27.85 10.85 1.20
C SER A 67 -28.78 11.10 0.00
N VAL A 68 -29.72 12.03 0.15
CA VAL A 68 -30.65 12.46 -0.90
C VAL A 68 -29.87 13.26 -1.95
N GLY A 69 -29.27 12.59 -2.93
CA GLY A 69 -28.49 13.24 -3.99
C GLY A 69 -28.51 12.56 -5.36
N LEU A 70 -29.23 11.43 -5.52
CA LEU A 70 -29.29 10.66 -6.77
C LEU A 70 -30.74 10.51 -7.25
N ILE A 71 -31.41 11.63 -7.56
CA ILE A 71 -32.54 11.62 -8.49
C ILE A 71 -31.98 12.06 -9.84
N LYS A 72 -31.60 11.10 -10.68
CA LYS A 72 -31.45 11.36 -12.12
C LYS A 72 -32.87 11.50 -12.64
N SER A 73 -33.35 12.74 -12.76
CA SER A 73 -34.64 13.05 -13.36
C SER A 73 -34.71 12.38 -14.73
N ALA A 74 -35.45 11.28 -14.82
CA ALA A 74 -35.90 10.74 -16.09
C ALA A 74 -36.94 11.70 -16.65
N ALA A 75 -36.47 12.84 -17.15
CA ALA A 75 -37.26 13.76 -17.93
C ALA A 75 -37.54 13.13 -19.30
N LYS A 76 -38.75 12.59 -19.47
CA LYS A 76 -39.56 12.75 -20.68
C LYS A 76 -40.96 12.19 -20.46
N SER A 77 -41.87 13.10 -20.16
CA SER A 77 -43.30 13.00 -20.44
C SER A 77 -43.61 14.12 -21.42
N ASP A 78 -43.70 13.78 -22.71
CA ASP A 78 -44.64 14.33 -23.71
C ASP A 78 -44.59 13.39 -24.94
#